data_AF-A0A286RYB8-F1
#
_entry.id   AF-A0A286RYB8-F1
#
_cell.length_a   1.000
_cell.length_b   1.000
_cell.length_c   1.000
_cell.angle_alpha   90.00
_cell.angle_beta   90.00
_cell.angle_gamma   90.00
#
_symmetry.space_group_name_H-M   'P 1'
#
loop_
_entity.id
_entity.type
_entity.pdbx_description
1 polymer ?
#
loop_
_entity_poly.entity_id
_entity_poly.type
_entity_poly.pdbx_seq_one_letter_code
_entity_poly.pdbx_strand_id
1 'polypeptide(L)' 'HSAIGYGWGLVLAELLPARANALVARGRAFGDSRRICNV' A
#
# COMPACT_ATOMS: atom_id res chain seq x y z
N HIS A 1 9.69 5.84 1.36
CA HIS A 1 8.97 4.58 1.66
C HIS A 1 7.50 4.62 1.25
N SER A 2 6.74 5.70 1.52
CA SER A 2 5.30 5.74 1.25
C SER A 2 4.90 5.55 -0.23
N ALA A 3 5.58 6.22 -1.16
CA ALA A 3 5.30 6.08 -2.59
C ALA A 3 5.52 4.64 -3.10
N ILE A 4 6.61 3.99 -2.66
CA ILE A 4 6.92 2.60 -3.02
C ILE A 4 5.88 1.64 -2.42
N GLY A 5 5.52 1.82 -1.15
CA GLY A 5 4.51 0.96 -0.49
C GLY A 5 3.12 1.06 -1.15
N TYR A 6 2.70 2.26 -1.54
CA TYR A 6 1.45 2.45 -2.27
C TYR A 6 1.52 1.91 -3.70
N GLY A 7 2.61 2.19 -4.43
CA GLY A 7 2.82 1.69 -5.79
C GLY A 7 2.79 0.16 -5.86
N TRP A 8 3.40 -0.52 -4.89
CA TRP A 8 3.35 -1.99 -4.82
C TRP A 8 1.92 -2.51 -4.52
N GLY A 9 1.16 -1.80 -3.69
CA GLY A 9 -0.25 -2.11 -3.45
C GLY A 9 -1.10 -2.03 -4.73
N LEU A 10 -0.81 -1.09 -5.63
CA LEU A 10 -1.48 -0.97 -6.93
C LEU A 10 -1.09 -2.09 -7.90
N VAL A 11 0.21 -2.37 -8.06
CA VAL A 11 0.69 -3.46 -8.93
C VAL A 11 0.08 -4.80 -8.51
N LEU A 12 0.04 -5.09 -7.20
CA LEU A 12 -0.58 -6.31 -6.70
C LEU A 12 -2.11 -6.32 -6.91
N ALA A 13 -2.77 -5.16 -6.83
CA ALA A 13 -4.21 -5.05 -7.07
C ALA A 13 -4.57 -5.31 -8.54
N GLU A 14 -3.70 -4.93 -9.48
CA GLU A 14 -3.83 -5.27 -10.90
C GLU A 14 -3.64 -6.78 -11.14
N LEU A 15 -2.69 -7.42 -10.44
CA LEU A 15 -2.42 -8.86 -10.56
C LEU A 15 -3.49 -9.74 -9.88
N LEU A 16 -4.06 -9.29 -8.75
CA LEU A 16 -5.08 -10.02 -7.99
C LEU A 16 -6.32 -9.14 -7.72
N PRO A 17 -7.18 -8.94 -8.73
CA PRO A 17 -8.31 -8.00 -8.63
C PRO A 17 -9.30 -8.37 -7.52
N ALA A 18 -9.49 -9.66 -7.21
CA ALA A 18 -10.33 -10.12 -6.10
C ALA A 18 -9.87 -9.61 -4.72
N ARG A 19 -8.62 -9.14 -4.60
CA ARG A 19 -8.02 -8.59 -3.37
C ARG A 19 -7.68 -7.11 -3.47
N ALA A 20 -8.08 -6.44 -4.56
CA ALA A 20 -7.67 -5.07 -4.87
C ALA A 20 -7.86 -4.09 -3.69
N ASN A 21 -9.06 -4.07 -3.10
CA ASN A 21 -9.36 -3.17 -1.98
C ASN A 21 -8.43 -3.40 -0.78
N ALA A 22 -8.17 -4.66 -0.42
CA ALA A 22 -7.30 -5.00 0.70
C ALA A 22 -5.83 -4.64 0.41
N LEU A 23 -5.38 -4.84 -0.83
CA LEU A 23 -4.00 -4.55 -1.27
C LEU A 23 -3.74 -3.04 -1.33
N VAL A 24 -4.66 -2.26 -1.88
CA VAL A 24 -4.55 -0.80 -1.92
C VAL A 24 -4.62 -0.21 -0.51
N ALA A 25 -5.52 -0.71 0.35
CA ALA A 25 -5.61 -0.30 1.75
C ALA A 25 -4.29 -0.59 2.50
N ARG A 26 -3.69 -1.76 2.28
CA ARG A 26 -2.40 -2.11 2.87
C ARG A 26 -1.28 -1.18 2.42
N GLY A 27 -1.24 -0.82 1.13
CA GLY A 27 -0.27 0.13 0.59
C GLY A 27 -0.36 1.52 1.24
N ARG A 28 -1.60 2.02 1.48
CA ARG A 28 -1.82 3.28 2.20
C ARG A 28 -1.38 3.19 3.67
N ALA A 29 -1.79 2.15 4.38
CA ALA A 29 -1.43 1.95 5.78
C ALA A 29 0.09 1.91 5.99
N PHE A 30 0.85 1.37 5.03
CA PHE A 30 2.31 1.38 5.08
C PHE A 30 2.88 2.82 5.09
N GLY A 31 2.26 3.73 4.34
CA GLY A 31 2.62 5.16 4.36
C GLY A 31 2.30 5.83 5.69
N ASP A 32 1.17 5.47 6.31
CA ASP A 32 0.80 6.01 7.63
C ASP A 32 1.74 5.52 8.74
N SER A 33 2.21 4.27 8.68
CA SER A 33 3.24 3.77 9.61
C SER A 33 4.51 4.62 9.60
N ARG A 34 4.91 5.15 8.44
CA ARG A 34 6.10 6.02 8.31
C ARG A 34 5.90 7.37 8.99
N ARG A 35 4.70 7.93 8.91
CA ARG A 35 4.32 9.16 9.61
C ARG A 35 4.30 8.94 11.12
N ILE A 36 3.68 7.85 11.58
CA ILE A 36 3.55 7.52 13.01
C ILE A 36 4.92 7.25 13.63
N CYS A 37 5.77 6.48 12.94
CA CYS A 37 7.11 6.14 13.44
C CYS A 37 8.16 7.24 13.17
N ASN A 38 7.79 8.36 12.55
CA ASN A 38 8.69 9.47 12.22
C ASN A 38 9.96 9.04 11.43
N VAL A 39 9.78 8.24 10.37
CA VAL A 39 10.89 7.67 9.55
C VAL A 39 10.59 7.62 8.05
#